data_AF-A0A1I6J2H0-F1
#
_entry.id   AF-A0A1I6J2H0-F1
#
_cell.length_a   1.000
_cell.length_b   1.000
_cell.length_c   1.000
_cell.angle_alpha   90.00
_cell.angle_beta   90.00
_cell.angle_gamma   90.00
#
_symmetry.space_group_name_H-M   'P 1'
#
loop_
_entity.id
_entity.type
_entity.pdbx_description
1 polymer ?
#
loop_
_entity_poly.entity_id
_entity_poly.type
_entity_poly.pdbx_seq_one_letter_code
_entity_poly.pdbx_strand_id
1 'polypeptide(L)' 'MEEILRKMSETEEFGQVIRCKGMLPQEGSEKWIHFDMVPEQVDIREGSASYTGKVVVIGADLKEDLIKAAFVG' A
#
# COMPACT_ATOMS: atom_id res chain seq x y z
N MET A 1 5.86 5.11 -2.89
CA MET A 1 4.53 4.66 -2.44
C MET A 1 3.53 4.64 -3.60
N GLU A 2 3.21 5.79 -4.21
CA GLU A 2 2.26 5.86 -5.34
C GLU A 2 2.58 4.92 -6.50
N GLU A 3 3.86 4.83 -6.91
CA GLU A 3 4.24 3.98 -8.03
C GLU A 3 3.99 2.48 -7.77
N ILE A 4 4.21 2.02 -6.53
CA ILE A 4 3.95 0.64 -6.11
C ILE A 4 2.45 0.38 -6.11
N LEU A 5 1.65 1.32 -5.60
CA LEU A 5 0.19 1.22 -5.59
C LEU A 5 -0.38 1.22 -7.02
N ARG A 6 0.15 2.05 -7.92
CA ARG A 6 -0.22 2.03 -9.34
C ARG A 6 0.12 0.70 -10.00
N LYS A 7 1.35 0.19 -9.81
CA LYS A 7 1.75 -1.12 -10.31
C LYS A 7 0.81 -2.22 -9.81
N MET A 8 0.46 -2.21 -8.52
CA MET A 8 -0.52 -3.15 -7.97
C MET A 8 -1.92 -3.03 -8.59
N SER A 9 -2.33 -1.86 -9.06
CA SER A 9 -3.64 -1.64 -9.71
C SER A 9 -3.65 -1.91 -11.21
N GLU A 10 -2.53 -1.69 -11.89
CA GLU A 10 -2.40 -1.77 -13.35
C GLU A 10 -1.79 -3.10 -13.82
N THR A 11 -1.08 -3.80 -12.94
CA THR A 11 -0.39 -5.05 -13.26
C THR A 11 -0.79 -6.16 -12.30
N GLU A 12 -0.65 -7.39 -12.79
CA GLU A 12 -0.86 -8.62 -12.00
C GLU A 12 0.46 -9.13 -11.40
N GLU A 13 1.50 -8.30 -11.35
CA GLU A 13 2.83 -8.68 -10.86
C GLU A 13 2.78 -9.15 -9.40
N PHE A 14 1.92 -8.52 -8.61
CA PHE A 14 1.64 -8.83 -7.21
C PHE A 14 0.39 -9.69 -7.00
N GLY A 15 -0.24 -10.16 -8.08
CA GLY A 15 -1.59 -10.75 -8.09
C GLY A 15 -2.66 -9.74 -8.51
N GLN A 16 -3.92 -10.18 -8.55
CA GLN A 16 -5.05 -9.32 -8.88
C GLN A 16 -5.50 -8.54 -7.66
N VAL A 17 -4.94 -7.34 -7.46
CA VAL A 17 -5.31 -6.48 -6.33
C VAL A 17 -6.59 -5.71 -6.64
N ILE A 18 -7.61 -5.91 -5.80
CA ILE A 18 -8.91 -5.23 -5.88
C ILE A 18 -8.97 -4.05 -4.91
N ARG A 19 -8.21 -4.11 -3.81
CA ARG A 19 -8.04 -2.99 -2.90
C ARG A 19 -6.77 -3.13 -2.10
N CYS A 20 -6.04 -2.03 -1.91
CA CYS A 20 -4.88 -1.99 -1.04
C CYS A 20 -4.96 -0.76 -0.15
N LYS A 21 -5.13 -0.96 1.16
CA LYS A 21 -5.15 0.14 2.12
C LYS A 21 -4.10 -0.06 3.18
N GLY A 22 -3.46 1.01 3.62
CA GLY A 22 -2.49 0.91 4.69
C GLY A 22 -2.18 2.23 5.35
N MET A 23 -1.46 2.12 6.46
CA MET A 23 -0.83 3.24 7.14
C MET A 23 0.65 2.92 7.32
N LEU A 24 1.51 3.81 6.86
CA LEU A 24 2.95 3.70 7.01
C LEU A 24 3.52 5.01 7.56
N PRO A 25 4.54 4.95 8.42
CA PRO A 25 5.26 6.16 8.82
C PRO A 25 5.90 6.80 7.58
N GLN A 26 5.86 8.13 7.51
CA GLN A 26 6.56 8.85 6.46
C GLN A 26 8.05 8.85 6.75
N GLU A 27 8.85 8.43 5.78
CA GLU A 27 10.30 8.38 5.93
C GLU A 27 10.84 9.78 6.28
N GLY A 28 11.59 9.88 7.38
CA GLY A 28 12.15 11.16 7.85
C GLY A 28 11.15 12.11 8.54
N SER A 29 9.97 11.66 8.95
CA SER A 29 9.01 12.49 9.72
C SER A 29 8.23 11.68 10.75
N GLU A 30 7.76 12.35 11.82
CA GLU A 30 6.81 11.78 12.78
C GLU A 30 5.38 11.66 12.22
N LYS A 31 5.19 12.06 10.96
CA LYS A 31 3.93 12.02 10.25
C LYS A 31 3.67 10.63 9.69
N TRP A 32 2.40 10.29 9.58
CA TRP A 32 1.95 9.01 9.06
C TRP A 32 1.16 9.21 7.79
N ILE A 33 1.33 8.31 6.83
CA ILE A 33 0.63 8.32 5.56
C ILE A 33 -0.37 7.17 5.58
N HIS A 34 -1.62 7.51 5.35
CA HIS A 34 -2.70 6.58 5.07
C HIS A 34 -2.90 6.55 3.56
N PHE A 35 -2.96 5.36 2.99
CA PHE A 35 -3.28 5.19 1.58
C PHE A 35 -4.43 4.21 1.42
N ASP A 36 -5.27 4.46 0.42
CA ASP A 36 -6.33 3.57 -0.05
C ASP A 36 -6.26 3.56 -1.57
N MET A 37 -5.93 2.42 -2.12
CA MET A 37 -5.88 2.16 -3.54
C MET A 37 -7.00 1.19 -3.88
N VAL A 38 -7.73 1.53 -4.93
CA VAL A 38 -8.62 0.64 -5.67
C VAL A 38 -8.18 0.67 -7.15
N PRO A 39 -8.56 -0.33 -7.96
CA PRO A 39 -8.44 -0.23 -9.40
C PRO A 39 -8.99 1.11 -9.88
N GLU A 40 -8.23 1.81 -10.72
CA GLU A 40 -8.56 3.13 -11.28
C GLU A 40 -8.43 4.34 -10.33
N GLN A 41 -8.24 4.15 -9.02
CA GLN A 41 -8.14 5.27 -8.07
C GLN A 41 -7.15 5.03 -6.92
N VAL A 42 -6.28 6.00 -6.67
CA VAL A 42 -5.36 6.01 -5.53
C VAL A 42 -5.63 7.26 -4.70
N ASP A 43 -5.84 7.07 -3.40
CA ASP A 43 -6.08 8.13 -2.42
C ASP A 43 -5.02 8.05 -1.32
N ILE A 44 -4.32 9.15 -1.06
CA ILE A 44 -3.23 9.22 -0.08
C ILE A 44 -3.49 10.43 0.83
N ARG A 45 -3.43 10.19 2.13
CA ARG A 45 -3.77 11.16 3.18
C ARG A 45 -2.71 11.14 4.26
N GLU A 46 -2.41 12.30 4.82
CA GLU A 46 -1.59 12.38 6.04
C GLU A 46 -2.50 12.17 7.26
N GLY A 47 -2.04 11.39 8.23
CA GLY A 47 -2.74 11.03 9.45
C GLY A 47 -1.89 11.18 10.70
N SER A 48 -2.53 11.01 11.85
CA SER A 48 -1.90 11.08 13.16
C SER A 48 -0.91 9.94 13.38
N ALA A 49 0.12 10.20 14.19
CA ALA A 49 1.13 9.20 14.47
C ALA A 49 0.56 7.94 15.14
N SER A 50 0.88 6.78 14.59
CA SER A 50 0.50 5.48 15.14
C SER A 50 1.74 4.75 15.66
N TYR A 51 1.54 3.65 16.39
CA TYR A 51 2.65 2.86 16.96
C TYR A 51 3.14 1.76 16.00
N THR A 52 2.35 1.40 14.98
CA THR A 52 2.68 0.29 14.07
C THR A 52 2.04 0.48 12.70
N GLY A 53 2.85 0.31 11.64
CA GLY A 53 2.39 0.27 10.26
C GLY A 53 1.49 -0.93 10.00
N LYS A 54 0.42 -0.74 9.23
CA LYS A 54 -0.47 -1.83 8.82
C LYS A 54 -0.79 -1.66 7.36
N VAL A 55 -0.63 -2.72 6.58
CA VAL A 55 -1.03 -2.77 5.18
C VAL A 55 -1.97 -3.95 5.00
N VAL A 56 -3.09 -3.72 4.32
CA VAL A 56 -4.11 -4.71 4.01
C VAL A 56 -4.29 -4.69 2.49
N VAL A 57 -3.96 -5.83 1.88
CA VAL A 57 -4.14 -6.05 0.44
C VAL A 57 -5.25 -7.08 0.26
N ILE A 58 -6.22 -6.76 -0.58
CA ILE A 58 -7.36 -7.60 -0.91
C ILE A 58 -7.31 -7.87 -2.41
N GLY A 59 -7.39 -9.14 -2.78
CA GLY A 59 -7.24 -9.56 -4.17
C GLY A 59 -7.22 -11.07 -4.33
N ALA A 60 -7.01 -11.52 -5.56
CA ALA A 60 -6.88 -12.92 -5.94
C ALA A 60 -5.44 -13.23 -6.40
N ASP A 61 -4.97 -14.45 -6.11
CA ASP A 61 -3.61 -14.91 -6.47
C ASP A 61 -2.49 -13.95 -5.99
N LEU A 62 -2.65 -13.40 -4.78
CA LEU A 62 -1.72 -12.41 -4.25
C LEU A 62 -0.36 -13.02 -3.93
N LYS A 63 0.70 -12.38 -4.40
CA LYS A 63 2.09 -12.77 -4.11
C LYS A 63 2.59 -12.07 -2.86
N GLU A 64 2.24 -12.62 -1.71
CA GLU A 64 2.56 -12.06 -0.39
C GLU A 64 4.05 -11.73 -0.21
N ASP A 65 4.97 -12.56 -0.72
CA ASP A 65 6.41 -12.31 -0.64
C ASP A 65 6.84 -11.04 -1.37
N LEU A 66 6.34 -10.82 -2.59
CA LEU A 66 6.63 -9.62 -3.38
C LEU A 66 6.00 -8.39 -2.75
N ILE A 67 4.76 -8.51 -2.26
CA ILE A 67 4.04 -7.45 -1.58
C ILE A 67 4.83 -7.02 -0.33
N LYS A 68 5.26 -7.99 0.50
CA LYS A 68 6.09 -7.69 1.68
C LYS A 68 7.40 -7.03 1.28
N ALA A 69 8.11 -7.54 0.27
CA ALA A 69 9.35 -6.92 -0.20
C ALA A 69 9.14 -5.49 -0.75
N ALA A 70 7.98 -5.19 -1.33
CA ALA A 70 7.67 -3.85 -1.84
C ALA A 70 7.39 -2.83 -0.74
N PHE A 71 6.89 -3.26 0.43
CA PHE A 71 6.56 -2.37 1.56
C PHE A 71 7.59 -2.42 2.70
N VAL A 72 8.46 -3.42 2.75
CA VAL A 72 9.58 -3.53 3.69
C VAL A 72 10.84 -3.05 2.95
N GLY A 73 11.01 -1.73 2.91
CA GLY A 73 12.21 -1.03 2.43
C GLY A 73 12.64 -0.01 3.45
#